data_AF-A0A178W6L1-F1
#
_entry.id   AF-A0A178W6L1-F1
#
_cell.length_a   1.000
_cell.length_b   1.000
_cell.length_c   1.000
_cell.angle_alpha   90.00
_cell.angle_beta   90.00
_cell.angle_gamma   90.00
#
_symmetry.space_group_name_H-M   'P 1'
#
loop_
_entity.id
_entity.type
_entity.pdbx_description
1 polymer ?
#
loop_
_entity_poly.entity_id
_entity_poly.type
_entity_poly.pdbx_seq_one_letter_code
_entity_poly.pdbx_strand_id
1 'polypeptide(L)'
;MNAAVFSPSALSLPISFSKTRSSFLSRKKGVKGEFRVFAVFGDESGLVEKKSQWRPLFDVEDPRSKAPPYKGKFLDVNQAIEVARFDIQYLDWRARQDLLTIMILHDKVVDVLNPLAREYKSIGTVKKELAGLQEELSKAHQQVHISEARVSTALDKLAHMEELVNDRLLPGRVVTELDKPSSSTTASAVELDREKTNTGAKSLNVSGPVPPYSPHLKNFWYPVAFTADLKHDTMVPIECFEQPWVIFRGEDGKPGCVRNTCAHRACPLDLGTVNEGRIQCPYHGWEYSTDGECKKMPSTKLLKVKIKSLPCLEQEGMIWIWPGDEPPAPILPSLQPPSGFLIHAELVMDLPVEHGLLLDNLLDLAHAPFTHTSTFAKGWSVPSLVKFLTPTSGLQGYWDPYPIDMEFKPPCIVLSTIGISKPGKLEGKSTQQCATHLHQLHVCLPSSKNKTRLLYRMSLDFAPILKNLPFMEHLWRHFAEQVLNEDLRLVLGQQERMLNGANIWNLPVAYDKLGVRYRLWRNAVDRGDDKLPFSG
;
A
#
# COMPACT_ATOMS: atom_id res chain seq x y z
N MET A 1 -4.41 -31.56 -16.48
CA MET A 1 -3.06 -31.83 -15.95
C MET A 1 -2.64 -30.62 -15.16
N ASN A 2 -2.48 -30.82 -13.85
CA ASN A 2 -2.33 -29.77 -12.84
C ASN A 2 -0.94 -29.15 -12.87
N ALA A 3 -0.85 -27.82 -12.75
CA ALA A 3 0.35 -27.12 -12.30
C ALA A 3 -0.08 -26.07 -11.27
N ALA A 4 0.31 -26.33 -10.02
CA ALA A 4 0.06 -25.48 -8.86
C ALA A 4 1.06 -24.32 -8.84
N VAL A 5 0.56 -23.12 -8.57
CA VAL A 5 1.32 -21.87 -8.40
C VAL A 5 1.66 -21.72 -6.93
N PHE A 6 2.94 -21.65 -6.57
CA PHE A 6 3.39 -21.31 -5.22
C PHE A 6 3.71 -19.81 -5.13
N SER A 7 3.14 -19.17 -4.11
CA SER A 7 3.34 -17.77 -3.72
C SER A 7 4.53 -17.65 -2.74
N PRO A 8 5.45 -16.69 -2.89
CA PRO A 8 6.48 -16.43 -1.90
C PRO A 8 5.90 -15.59 -0.75
N SER A 9 5.80 -16.22 0.42
CA SER A 9 5.43 -15.56 1.67
C SER A 9 6.65 -14.84 2.25
N ALA A 10 6.51 -13.54 2.52
CA ALA A 10 7.51 -12.75 3.22
C ALA A 10 7.50 -13.11 4.72
N LEU A 11 8.60 -13.68 5.22
CA LEU A 11 8.84 -13.88 6.64
C LEU A 11 9.58 -12.65 7.20
N SER A 12 8.89 -11.85 8.03
CA SER A 12 9.51 -10.85 8.90
C SER A 12 9.76 -11.47 10.28
N LEU A 13 10.95 -11.26 10.85
CA LEU A 13 11.24 -11.53 12.26
C LEU A 13 11.79 -10.27 12.94
N PRO A 14 11.36 -9.95 14.17
CA PRO A 14 11.80 -8.76 14.90
C PRO A 14 13.02 -9.10 15.76
N ILE A 15 14.12 -8.37 15.60
CA ILE A 15 15.24 -8.40 16.55
C ILE A 15 15.53 -6.98 17.01
N SER A 16 15.21 -6.72 18.27
CA SER A 16 15.59 -5.50 18.99
C SER A 16 16.87 -5.77 19.77
N PHE A 17 17.93 -4.98 19.55
CA PHE A 17 19.06 -4.93 20.47
C PHE A 17 19.50 -3.49 20.74
N SER A 18 19.58 -3.20 22.04
CA SER A 18 20.03 -1.97 22.66
C SER A 18 21.52 -1.72 22.41
N LYS A 19 21.86 -0.43 22.26
CA LYS A 19 23.24 0.05 22.06
C LYS A 19 24.10 -0.16 23.30
N THR A 20 25.32 -0.64 23.11
CA THR A 20 26.46 -0.34 24.01
C THR A 20 27.70 0.07 23.21
N ARG A 21 28.38 1.10 23.73
CA ARG A 21 29.58 1.77 23.21
C ARG A 21 30.86 1.04 23.63
N SER A 22 31.88 1.04 22.76
CA SER A 22 33.33 1.01 23.07
C SER A 22 34.11 1.05 21.74
N SER A 23 34.68 2.17 21.29
CA SER A 23 36.04 2.74 21.53
C SER A 23 37.26 1.96 21.01
N PHE A 24 37.81 2.48 19.90
CA PHE A 24 39.24 2.64 19.50
C PHE A 24 40.25 1.48 19.60
N LEU A 25 40.85 1.10 18.44
CA LEU A 25 42.29 1.25 18.11
C LEU A 25 42.65 0.64 16.74
N SER A 26 43.79 1.09 16.17
CA SER A 26 44.06 1.23 14.74
C SER A 26 45.08 0.26 14.11
N ARG A 27 45.01 0.15 12.77
CA ARG A 27 46.08 -0.07 11.75
C ARG A 27 46.77 -1.46 11.65
N LYS A 28 46.60 -2.14 10.50
CA LYS A 28 47.47 -2.00 9.30
C LYS A 28 46.96 -2.79 8.07
N LYS A 29 47.17 -2.14 6.92
CA LYS A 29 47.02 -2.47 5.49
C LYS A 29 46.94 -3.94 5.05
N GLY A 30 45.87 -4.24 4.30
CA GLY A 30 45.79 -5.26 3.25
C GLY A 30 45.08 -4.64 2.04
N VAL A 31 45.58 -4.92 0.83
CA VAL A 31 45.20 -4.29 -0.44
C VAL A 31 43.72 -4.51 -0.77
N LYS A 32 42.92 -3.43 -0.80
CA LYS A 32 41.51 -3.44 -1.26
C LYS A 32 41.46 -3.30 -2.78
N GLY A 33 40.83 -4.26 -3.45
CA GLY A 33 40.28 -4.05 -4.78
C GLY A 33 39.01 -3.23 -4.66
N GLU A 34 39.15 -1.91 -4.68
CA GLU A 34 38.06 -0.94 -4.64
C GLU A 34 37.71 -0.57 -6.09
N PHE A 35 36.53 -0.93 -6.59
CA PHE A 35 36.01 -0.40 -7.86
C PHE A 35 34.94 0.64 -7.57
N ARG A 36 35.14 1.87 -8.07
CA ARG A 36 34.20 2.99 -7.93
C ARG A 36 33.54 3.26 -9.28
N VAL A 37 32.22 3.38 -9.29
CA VAL A 37 31.44 3.84 -10.45
C VAL A 37 30.93 5.24 -10.16
N PHE A 38 31.09 6.14 -11.13
CA PHE A 38 30.62 7.52 -11.07
C PHE A 38 29.42 7.69 -12.00
N ALA A 39 28.41 8.45 -11.58
CA ALA A 39 27.32 8.88 -12.46
C ALA A 39 27.57 10.33 -12.89
N VAL A 40 27.56 10.61 -14.19
CA VAL A 40 27.66 11.97 -14.73
C VAL A 40 26.29 12.64 -14.60
N PHE A 41 26.19 13.69 -13.78
CA PHE A 41 25.12 14.67 -13.92
C PHE A 41 25.65 15.75 -14.87
N GLY A 42 25.05 15.85 -16.05
CA GLY A 42 25.32 16.94 -16.97
C GLY A 42 24.67 18.21 -16.45
N ASP A 43 25.47 19.17 -16.01
CA ASP A 43 25.09 20.58 -15.98
C ASP A 43 25.76 21.26 -17.19
N GLU A 44 24.95 21.76 -18.12
CA GLU A 44 25.39 22.78 -19.06
C GLU A 44 25.28 24.15 -18.39
N SER A 45 26.40 24.67 -17.87
CA SER A 45 26.74 26.08 -17.98
C SER A 45 28.19 26.31 -17.55
N GLY A 46 28.89 27.14 -18.32
CA GLY A 46 30.33 27.10 -18.48
C GLY A 46 31.21 27.58 -17.33
N LEU A 47 32.43 27.06 -17.36
CA LEU A 47 33.72 27.64 -16.96
C LEU A 47 33.77 28.32 -15.58
N VAL A 48 34.28 27.58 -14.59
CA VAL A 48 35.46 27.93 -13.76
C VAL A 48 35.74 26.78 -12.79
N GLU A 49 36.99 26.33 -12.74
CA GLU A 49 37.50 25.27 -11.86
C GLU A 49 37.26 25.58 -10.36
N LYS A 50 36.67 24.63 -9.61
CA LYS A 50 37.32 23.93 -8.47
C LYS A 50 36.35 23.12 -7.59
N LYS A 51 36.79 21.87 -7.35
CA LYS A 51 36.42 20.90 -6.29
C LYS A 51 35.00 20.33 -6.33
N SER A 52 34.91 19.16 -6.96
CA SER A 52 33.73 18.30 -6.93
C SER A 52 33.42 17.77 -5.51
N GLN A 53 32.18 17.98 -5.08
CA GLN A 53 31.59 17.29 -3.94
C GLN A 53 30.86 16.03 -4.43
N TRP A 54 31.60 14.97 -4.73
CA TRP A 54 31.04 13.64 -4.98
C TRP A 54 30.67 12.98 -3.64
N ARG A 55 29.46 12.42 -3.48
CA ARG A 55 29.11 11.51 -2.38
C ARG A 55 28.56 10.17 -2.91
N PRO A 56 28.96 9.02 -2.36
CA PRO A 56 28.57 7.69 -2.84
C PRO A 56 27.10 7.35 -2.51
N LEU A 57 26.38 6.72 -3.45
CA LEU A 57 24.97 6.33 -3.27
C LEU A 57 24.80 4.98 -2.53
N PHE A 58 25.76 4.06 -2.67
CA PHE A 58 25.82 2.79 -1.92
C PHE A 58 27.27 2.37 -1.74
N ASP A 59 27.69 2.14 -0.50
CA ASP A 59 29.00 1.55 -0.18
C ASP A 59 28.74 0.12 0.29
N VAL A 60 28.98 -0.86 -0.58
CA VAL A 60 28.69 -2.27 -0.25
C VAL A 60 29.96 -3.10 -0.41
N GLU A 61 30.81 -3.02 0.62
CA GLU A 61 32.03 -3.81 0.72
C GLU A 61 31.70 -5.29 0.98
N ASP A 62 32.40 -6.22 0.32
CA ASP A 62 32.29 -7.66 0.57
C ASP A 62 32.50 -7.95 2.06
N PRO A 63 31.48 -8.44 2.79
CA PRO A 63 31.55 -8.62 4.24
C PRO A 63 32.61 -9.65 4.66
N ARG A 64 33.00 -10.58 3.77
CA ARG A 64 34.07 -11.57 4.05
C ARG A 64 35.43 -10.93 4.25
N SER A 65 35.66 -9.76 3.66
CA SER A 65 36.90 -9.00 3.86
C SER A 65 37.03 -8.42 5.28
N LYS A 66 35.94 -8.43 6.07
CA LYS A 66 35.85 -7.92 7.43
C LYS A 66 35.71 -9.02 8.50
N ALA A 67 35.61 -10.28 8.09
CA ALA A 67 35.50 -11.41 9.03
C ALA A 67 36.80 -11.59 9.82
N PRO A 68 36.75 -11.68 11.17
CA PRO A 68 37.94 -11.96 11.97
C PRO A 68 38.50 -13.36 11.65
N PRO A 69 39.81 -13.54 11.42
CA PRO A 69 40.39 -14.86 11.24
C PRO A 69 40.44 -15.61 12.57
N TYR A 70 39.58 -16.59 12.76
CA TYR A 70 39.60 -17.46 13.94
C TYR A 70 40.62 -18.60 13.75
N LYS A 71 41.63 -18.68 14.63
CA LYS A 71 42.61 -19.78 14.66
C LYS A 71 42.32 -20.70 15.84
N GLY A 72 41.57 -21.77 15.60
CA GLY A 72 41.28 -22.83 16.57
C GLY A 72 40.40 -23.93 15.96
N LYS A 73 40.47 -25.17 16.47
CA LYS A 73 39.61 -26.29 16.01
C LYS A 73 38.18 -26.21 16.56
N PHE A 74 37.91 -25.34 17.53
CA PHE A 74 36.61 -25.16 18.18
C PHE A 74 36.30 -23.67 18.29
N LEU A 75 35.06 -23.29 17.96
CA LEU A 75 34.54 -21.92 18.09
C LEU A 75 33.69 -21.83 19.36
N ASP A 76 33.87 -20.75 20.13
CA ASP A 76 32.94 -20.40 21.21
C ASP A 76 31.56 -20.02 20.64
N VAL A 77 30.49 -20.11 21.44
CA VAL A 77 29.10 -19.82 21.03
C VAL A 77 28.98 -18.41 20.44
N ASN A 78 29.64 -17.41 21.04
CA ASN A 78 29.63 -16.04 20.53
C ASN A 78 30.36 -15.91 19.19
N GLN A 79 31.45 -16.66 19.00
CA GLN A 79 32.21 -16.69 17.74
C GLN A 79 31.42 -17.40 16.64
N ALA A 80 30.70 -18.48 16.96
CA ALA A 80 29.82 -19.17 16.03
C ALA A 80 28.65 -18.27 15.58
N ILE A 81 28.08 -17.49 16.49
CA ILE A 81 27.03 -16.50 16.17
C ILE A 81 27.57 -15.39 15.25
N GLU A 82 28.78 -14.90 15.49
CA GLU A 82 29.39 -13.91 14.59
C GLU A 82 29.68 -14.48 13.20
N VAL A 83 30.18 -15.71 13.09
CA VAL A 83 30.37 -16.39 11.79
C VAL A 83 29.03 -16.52 11.05
N ALA A 84 27.97 -16.97 11.73
CA ALA A 84 26.63 -17.06 11.14
C ALA A 84 26.11 -15.69 10.66
N ARG A 85 26.36 -14.63 11.44
CA ARG A 85 26.00 -13.25 11.06
C ARG A 85 26.71 -12.80 9.79
N PHE A 86 28.01 -13.06 9.67
CA PHE A 86 28.78 -12.70 8.46
C PHE A 86 28.35 -13.53 7.24
N ASP A 87 28.03 -14.81 7.43
CA ASP A 87 27.52 -15.67 6.36
C ASP A 87 26.16 -15.19 5.85
N ILE A 88 25.23 -14.79 6.74
CA ILE A 88 23.94 -14.21 6.36
C ILE A 88 24.14 -12.89 5.60
N GLN A 89 25.03 -12.02 6.08
CA GLN A 89 25.35 -10.77 5.39
C GLN A 89 25.97 -11.00 4.00
N TYR A 90 26.79 -12.05 3.86
CA TYR A 90 27.36 -12.44 2.58
C TYR A 90 26.29 -12.99 1.62
N LEU A 91 25.34 -13.78 2.12
CA LEU A 91 24.23 -14.29 1.32
C LEU A 91 23.32 -13.15 0.82
N ASP A 92 22.98 -12.17 1.67
CA ASP A 92 22.24 -10.96 1.27
C ASP A 92 23.02 -10.15 0.22
N TRP A 93 24.33 -9.93 0.44
CA TRP A 93 25.19 -9.27 -0.52
C TRP A 93 25.20 -9.98 -1.89
N ARG A 94 25.36 -11.31 -1.88
CA ARG A 94 25.44 -12.11 -3.11
C ARG A 94 24.12 -12.10 -3.87
N ALA A 95 22.99 -12.25 -3.18
CA ALA A 95 21.67 -12.20 -3.78
C ALA A 95 21.41 -10.85 -4.48
N ARG A 96 21.82 -9.73 -3.87
CA ARG A 96 21.73 -8.40 -4.48
C ARG A 96 22.59 -8.26 -5.74
N GLN A 97 23.80 -8.83 -5.75
CA GLN A 97 24.66 -8.83 -6.94
C GLN A 97 24.07 -9.65 -8.09
N ASP A 98 23.48 -10.80 -7.79
CA ASP A 98 22.84 -11.66 -8.80
C ASP A 98 21.61 -10.96 -9.40
N LEU A 99 20.80 -10.29 -8.58
CA LEU A 99 19.66 -9.48 -9.05
C LEU A 99 20.10 -8.30 -9.92
N LEU A 100 21.12 -7.54 -9.50
CA LEU A 100 21.68 -6.44 -10.28
C LEU A 100 22.18 -6.90 -11.65
N THR A 101 22.77 -8.09 -11.72
CA THR A 101 23.23 -8.68 -12.98
C THR A 101 22.06 -8.93 -13.94
N ILE A 102 20.93 -9.45 -13.44
CA ILE A 102 19.71 -9.63 -14.23
C ILE A 102 19.16 -8.28 -14.72
N MET A 103 19.11 -7.27 -13.84
CA MET A 103 18.63 -5.93 -14.20
C MET A 103 19.46 -5.31 -15.33
N ILE A 104 20.79 -5.38 -15.24
CA ILE A 104 21.69 -4.85 -16.27
C ILE A 104 21.51 -5.61 -17.60
N LEU A 105 21.36 -6.94 -17.55
CA LEU A 105 21.12 -7.74 -18.75
C LEU A 105 19.76 -7.44 -19.39
N HIS A 106 18.74 -7.18 -18.58
CA HIS A 106 17.42 -6.78 -19.04
C HIS A 106 17.47 -5.43 -19.76
N ASP A 107 18.18 -4.44 -19.20
CA ASP A 107 18.37 -3.12 -19.80
C ASP A 107 19.05 -3.23 -21.19
N LYS A 108 20.07 -4.08 -21.31
CA LYS A 108 20.70 -4.39 -22.61
C LYS A 108 19.73 -5.01 -23.62
N VAL A 109 18.80 -5.86 -23.17
CA VAL A 109 17.76 -6.43 -24.06
C VAL A 109 16.82 -5.33 -24.54
N VAL A 110 16.42 -4.42 -23.66
CA VAL A 110 15.57 -3.27 -24.00
C VAL A 110 16.28 -2.36 -25.01
N ASP A 111 17.57 -2.07 -24.82
CA ASP A 111 18.38 -1.28 -25.74
C ASP A 111 18.49 -1.93 -27.13
N VAL A 112 18.70 -3.25 -27.19
CA VAL A 112 18.76 -4.00 -28.45
C VAL A 112 17.40 -4.01 -29.17
N LEU A 113 16.29 -3.98 -28.43
CA LEU A 113 14.94 -3.95 -28.98
C LEU A 113 14.41 -2.55 -29.28
N ASN A 114 15.12 -1.49 -28.88
CA ASN A 114 14.73 -0.10 -29.07
C ASN A 114 14.45 0.22 -30.56
N PRO A 115 13.26 0.74 -30.92
CA PRO A 115 12.88 1.02 -32.30
C PRO A 115 13.87 1.93 -33.04
N LEU A 116 14.49 2.89 -32.35
CA LEU A 116 15.46 3.83 -32.93
C LEU A 116 16.81 3.16 -33.27
N ALA A 117 17.18 2.09 -32.57
CA ALA A 117 18.39 1.33 -32.83
C ALA A 117 18.23 0.36 -34.03
N ARG A 118 16.99 0.05 -34.43
CA ARG A 118 16.67 -0.85 -35.57
C ARG A 118 16.95 -0.21 -36.93
N GLU A 119 17.02 1.11 -37.04
CA GLU A 119 17.32 1.80 -38.29
C GLU A 119 18.79 1.62 -38.73
N TYR A 120 19.68 1.24 -37.82
CA TYR A 120 21.14 1.15 -38.06
C TYR A 120 21.71 -0.27 -37.92
N LYS A 121 20.90 -1.27 -37.54
CA LYS A 121 21.34 -2.67 -37.35
C LYS A 121 20.56 -3.64 -38.22
N SER A 122 21.25 -4.60 -38.83
CA SER A 122 20.60 -5.66 -39.60
C SER A 122 19.82 -6.62 -38.69
N ILE A 123 18.72 -7.17 -39.19
CA ILE A 123 17.89 -8.16 -38.47
C ILE A 123 18.74 -9.38 -38.02
N GLY A 124 19.72 -9.80 -38.83
CA GLY A 124 20.64 -10.89 -38.48
C GLY A 124 21.54 -10.57 -37.30
N THR A 125 22.01 -9.32 -37.20
CA THR A 125 22.82 -8.83 -36.08
C THR A 125 22.01 -8.79 -34.79
N VAL A 126 20.79 -8.25 -34.84
CA VAL A 126 19.88 -8.18 -33.68
C VAL A 126 19.55 -9.58 -33.15
N LYS A 127 19.28 -10.54 -34.05
CA LYS A 127 19.00 -11.93 -33.66
C LYS A 127 20.20 -12.59 -32.96
N LYS A 128 21.43 -12.30 -33.40
CA LYS A 128 22.66 -12.82 -32.79
C LYS A 128 22.91 -12.21 -31.41
N GLU A 129 22.73 -10.89 -31.26
CA GLU A 129 22.86 -10.19 -29.98
C GLU A 129 21.80 -10.67 -28.96
N LEU A 130 20.55 -10.83 -29.39
CA LEU A 130 19.48 -11.37 -28.54
C LEU A 130 19.75 -12.82 -28.10
N ALA A 131 20.27 -13.67 -28.98
CA ALA A 131 20.65 -15.04 -28.62
C ALA A 131 21.77 -15.07 -27.56
N GLY A 132 22.76 -14.18 -27.68
CA GLY A 132 23.83 -14.05 -26.68
C GLY A 132 23.31 -13.54 -25.33
N LEU A 133 22.46 -12.51 -25.35
CA LEU A 133 21.82 -11.99 -24.13
C LEU A 133 20.88 -13.00 -23.48
N GLN A 134 20.18 -13.82 -24.27
CA GLN A 134 19.36 -14.91 -23.76
C GLN A 134 20.18 -15.97 -23.03
N GLU A 135 21.37 -16.32 -23.54
CA GLU A 135 22.30 -17.23 -22.86
C GLU A 135 22.86 -16.63 -21.56
N GLU A 136 23.27 -15.36 -21.58
CA GLU A 136 23.75 -14.65 -20.39
C GLU A 136 22.66 -14.51 -19.33
N LEU A 137 21.43 -14.19 -19.74
CA LEU A 137 20.28 -14.08 -18.85
C LEU A 137 19.90 -15.44 -18.25
N SER A 138 20.00 -16.53 -19.02
CA SER A 138 19.78 -17.89 -18.51
C SER A 138 20.82 -18.25 -17.43
N LYS A 139 22.10 -17.93 -17.65
CA LYS A 139 23.16 -18.12 -16.66
C LYS A 139 22.94 -17.28 -15.41
N ALA A 140 22.50 -16.02 -15.55
CA ALA A 140 22.21 -15.14 -14.43
C ALA A 140 21.02 -15.66 -13.58
N HIS A 141 19.94 -16.12 -14.21
CA HIS A 141 18.84 -16.77 -13.50
C HIS A 141 19.27 -18.06 -12.77
N GLN A 142 20.15 -18.86 -13.38
CA GLN A 142 20.71 -20.04 -12.72
C GLN A 142 21.51 -19.67 -11.47
N GLN A 143 22.25 -18.56 -11.48
CA GLN A 143 22.96 -18.07 -10.29
C GLN A 143 22.01 -17.62 -9.18
N VAL A 144 20.88 -16.98 -9.53
CA VAL A 144 19.85 -16.63 -8.53
C VAL A 144 19.28 -17.89 -7.87
N HIS A 145 18.95 -18.93 -8.64
CA HIS A 145 18.48 -20.20 -8.06
C HIS A 145 19.52 -20.87 -7.16
N ILE A 146 20.81 -20.79 -7.49
CA ILE A 146 21.89 -21.28 -6.64
C ILE A 146 21.96 -20.47 -5.34
N SER A 147 21.81 -19.14 -5.42
CA SER A 147 21.80 -18.25 -4.24
C SER A 147 20.57 -18.49 -3.35
N GLU A 148 19.40 -18.72 -3.95
CA GLU A 148 18.17 -19.13 -3.26
C GLU A 148 18.35 -20.46 -2.50
N ALA A 149 18.90 -21.48 -3.16
CA ALA A 149 19.19 -22.77 -2.53
C ALA A 149 20.18 -22.65 -1.36
N ARG A 150 21.19 -21.77 -1.47
CA ARG A 150 22.14 -21.48 -0.39
C ARG A 150 21.47 -20.82 0.81
N VAL A 151 20.56 -19.87 0.57
CA VAL A 151 19.77 -19.22 1.64
C VAL A 151 18.86 -20.23 2.33
N SER A 152 18.13 -21.06 1.58
CA SER A 152 17.29 -22.12 2.15
C SER A 152 18.09 -23.07 3.04
N THR A 153 19.24 -23.55 2.56
CA THR A 153 20.12 -24.44 3.33
C THR A 153 20.65 -23.76 4.60
N ALA A 154 20.91 -22.46 4.56
CA ALA A 154 21.35 -21.70 5.74
C ALA A 154 20.22 -21.55 6.77
N LEU A 155 18.99 -21.31 6.31
CA LEU A 155 17.80 -21.24 7.17
C LEU A 155 17.51 -22.59 7.84
N ASP A 156 17.61 -23.70 7.11
CA ASP A 156 17.41 -25.05 7.66
C ASP A 156 18.43 -25.35 8.77
N LYS A 157 19.70 -24.93 8.58
CA LYS A 157 20.75 -25.07 9.59
C LYS A 157 20.47 -24.23 10.84
N LEU A 158 19.97 -23.00 10.66
CA LEU A 158 19.60 -22.12 11.78
C LEU A 158 18.43 -22.69 12.58
N ALA A 159 17.40 -23.20 11.89
CA ALA A 159 16.27 -23.87 12.53
C ALA A 159 16.71 -25.10 13.33
N HIS A 160 17.61 -25.93 12.77
CA HIS A 160 18.16 -27.08 13.48
C HIS A 160 19.01 -26.68 14.70
N MET A 161 19.78 -25.59 14.60
CA MET A 161 20.53 -25.05 15.73
C MET A 161 19.61 -24.51 16.84
N GLU A 162 18.49 -23.86 16.48
CA GLU A 162 17.49 -23.37 17.42
C GLU A 162 16.83 -24.53 18.19
N GLU A 163 16.47 -25.61 17.50
CA GLU A 163 15.92 -26.84 18.12
C GLU A 163 16.91 -27.45 19.12
N LEU A 164 18.19 -27.57 18.74
CA LEU A 164 19.25 -28.08 19.64
C LEU A 164 19.51 -27.19 20.87
N VAL A 165 19.28 -25.88 20.77
CA VAL A 165 19.42 -24.94 21.89
C VAL A 165 18.20 -25.01 22.81
N ASN A 166 16.99 -25.10 22.25
CA ASN A 166 15.76 -25.23 23.02
C ASN A 166 15.69 -26.56 23.80
N ASP A 167 16.13 -27.66 23.20
CA ASP A 167 16.22 -28.96 23.87
C ASP A 167 17.23 -28.98 25.03
N ARG A 168 18.31 -28.17 24.95
CA ARG A 168 19.30 -28.04 26.03
C ARG A 168 18.89 -27.09 27.16
N LEU A 169 17.91 -26.21 26.94
CA LEU A 169 17.40 -25.26 27.94
C LEU A 169 16.26 -25.84 28.80
N LEU A 170 15.75 -27.04 28.47
CA LEU A 170 14.72 -27.76 29.24
C LEU A 170 15.21 -29.03 29.99
N PRO A 171 16.18 -28.93 30.91
CA PRO A 171 16.26 -29.89 32.01
C PRO A 171 16.04 -29.19 33.36
N GLY A 172 14.81 -29.31 33.87
CA GLY A 172 14.52 -29.25 35.30
C GLY A 172 13.80 -28.00 35.81
N ARG A 173 12.47 -28.08 35.95
CA ARG A 173 11.83 -27.55 37.16
C ARG A 173 10.66 -28.43 37.60
N VAL A 174 10.94 -29.12 38.70
CA VAL A 174 10.06 -30.02 39.45
C VAL A 174 8.91 -29.24 40.09
N VAL A 175 7.76 -29.89 40.10
CA VAL A 175 6.53 -29.56 40.82
C VAL A 175 6.79 -29.45 42.32
N THR A 176 6.40 -28.33 42.95
CA THR A 176 5.99 -28.30 44.37
C THR A 176 4.99 -27.17 44.59
N GLU A 177 3.77 -27.56 44.95
CA GLU A 177 2.72 -26.74 45.57
C GLU A 177 3.13 -26.31 46.99
N LEU A 178 2.69 -25.13 47.43
CA LEU A 178 2.24 -24.82 48.79
C LEU A 178 1.49 -23.47 48.84
N ASP A 179 0.23 -23.55 49.29
CA ASP A 179 -0.71 -22.54 49.83
C ASP A 179 -0.06 -21.45 50.73
N LYS A 180 -0.56 -20.24 51.03
CA LYS A 180 -1.78 -19.41 50.81
C LYS A 180 -1.49 -17.94 51.34
N PRO A 181 -2.43 -16.96 51.36
CA PRO A 181 -2.17 -15.54 51.10
C PRO A 181 -2.09 -14.61 52.35
N SER A 182 -1.58 -13.39 52.17
CA SER A 182 -1.87 -12.25 53.06
C SER A 182 -1.71 -10.87 52.40
N SER A 183 -2.84 -10.16 52.34
CA SER A 183 -3.10 -8.73 52.59
C SER A 183 -2.05 -7.63 52.35
N SER A 184 -2.45 -6.67 51.50
CA SER A 184 -2.39 -5.20 51.63
C SER A 184 -1.24 -4.51 52.38
N THR A 185 -0.59 -3.55 51.71
CA THR A 185 -0.44 -2.16 52.22
C THR A 185 -0.08 -1.17 51.11
N THR A 186 -0.81 -0.06 51.12
CA THR A 186 -0.59 1.25 50.51
C THR A 186 0.65 1.98 51.02
N ALA A 187 1.35 2.71 50.14
CA ALA A 187 2.03 4.01 50.39
C ALA A 187 2.61 4.51 49.05
N SER A 188 1.97 5.46 48.38
CA SER A 188 2.21 6.91 48.50
C SER A 188 3.27 7.41 47.52
N ALA A 189 2.75 8.09 46.49
CA ALA A 189 3.47 8.91 45.54
C ALA A 189 4.21 10.07 46.23
N VAL A 190 5.40 10.40 45.71
CA VAL A 190 5.98 11.73 45.82
C VAL A 190 6.44 12.12 44.42
N GLU A 191 5.63 12.95 43.77
CA GLU A 191 5.97 13.68 42.54
C GLU A 191 7.12 14.65 42.84
N LEU A 192 8.12 14.66 41.96
CA LEU A 192 9.13 15.71 41.92
C LEU A 192 8.80 16.62 40.74
N ASP A 193 8.31 17.79 41.13
CA ASP A 193 7.89 18.92 40.32
C ASP A 193 9.01 19.36 39.36
N ARG A 194 8.69 19.42 38.07
CA ARG A 194 9.57 20.04 37.07
C ARG A 194 8.71 20.88 36.14
N GLU A 195 8.83 22.18 36.36
CA GLU A 195 8.04 23.24 35.75
C GLU A 195 7.91 23.12 34.23
N LYS A 196 6.65 23.23 33.82
CA LYS A 196 6.14 23.22 32.44
C LYS A 196 6.54 24.52 31.73
N THR A 197 7.43 24.44 30.74
CA THR A 197 7.33 25.31 29.56
C THR A 197 6.26 24.73 28.64
N ASN A 198 5.08 25.34 28.74
CA ASN A 198 3.85 24.96 28.08
C ASN A 198 3.86 25.35 26.60
N THR A 199 4.20 24.40 25.72
CA THR A 199 3.62 24.32 24.37
C THR A 199 2.95 22.97 24.25
N GLY A 200 1.74 22.85 24.82
CA GLY A 200 0.90 21.67 24.68
C GLY A 200 0.57 21.42 23.21
N ALA A 201 1.39 20.64 22.51
CA ALA A 201 0.97 19.97 21.30
C ALA A 201 -0.14 19.00 21.72
N LYS A 202 -1.39 19.35 21.40
CA LYS A 202 -2.52 18.44 21.55
C LYS A 202 -2.21 17.19 20.73
N SER A 203 -1.81 16.11 21.40
CA SER A 203 -1.76 14.77 20.82
C SER A 203 -3.14 14.51 20.21
N LEU A 204 -3.23 14.48 18.89
CA LEU A 204 -4.43 14.01 18.21
C LEU A 204 -4.51 12.52 18.52
N ASN A 205 -5.30 12.15 19.53
CA ASN A 205 -5.49 10.75 19.92
C ASN A 205 -6.47 10.08 18.93
N VAL A 206 -6.04 9.98 17.67
CA VAL A 206 -6.72 9.27 16.56
C VAL A 206 -6.25 7.83 16.43
N SER A 207 -5.16 7.48 17.11
CA SER A 207 -4.36 6.28 16.85
C SER A 207 -4.07 5.55 18.16
N GLY A 208 -5.09 4.87 18.66
CA GLY A 208 -4.95 3.65 19.46
C GLY A 208 -5.15 2.42 18.55
N PRO A 209 -5.18 1.18 19.10
CA PRO A 209 -5.51 0.00 18.28
C PRO A 209 -6.79 0.26 17.49
N VAL A 210 -6.82 -0.15 16.21
CA VAL A 210 -7.90 0.20 15.25
C VAL A 210 -9.27 0.07 15.93
N PRO A 211 -9.91 1.20 16.31
CA PRO A 211 -11.15 1.13 17.05
C PRO A 211 -12.24 0.54 16.14
N PRO A 212 -13.28 -0.08 16.72
CA PRO A 212 -14.50 -0.34 15.96
C PRO A 212 -14.98 0.93 15.26
N TYR A 213 -15.50 0.77 14.04
CA TYR A 213 -16.08 1.90 13.31
C TYR A 213 -17.22 2.53 14.12
N SER A 214 -17.18 3.85 14.29
CA SER A 214 -18.28 4.59 14.89
C SER A 214 -19.55 4.40 14.03
N PRO A 215 -20.73 4.23 14.65
CA PRO A 215 -22.00 4.24 13.92
C PRO A 215 -22.18 5.51 13.08
N HIS A 216 -21.70 6.66 13.55
CA HIS A 216 -21.82 7.94 12.86
C HIS A 216 -21.07 7.96 11.52
N LEU A 217 -19.95 7.25 11.40
CA LEU A 217 -19.20 7.16 10.15
C LEU A 217 -19.99 6.42 9.06
N LYS A 218 -20.99 5.59 9.43
CA LYS A 218 -21.84 4.90 8.46
C LYS A 218 -22.89 5.81 7.83
N ASN A 219 -23.21 6.95 8.45
CA ASN A 219 -24.25 7.89 8.00
C ASN A 219 -23.73 8.82 6.88
N PHE A 220 -23.15 8.23 5.85
CA PHE A 220 -22.68 8.90 4.64
C PHE A 220 -22.98 8.04 3.40
N TRP A 221 -22.98 8.67 2.23
CA TRP A 221 -22.98 7.96 0.95
C TRP A 221 -21.58 7.44 0.62
N TYR A 222 -21.50 6.15 0.31
CA TYR A 222 -20.25 5.49 -0.06
C TYR A 222 -20.33 4.98 -1.50
N PRO A 223 -19.39 5.37 -2.39
CA PRO A 223 -19.23 4.72 -3.68
C PRO A 223 -18.57 3.36 -3.48
N VAL A 224 -19.14 2.30 -4.06
CA VAL A 224 -18.73 0.91 -3.78
C VAL A 224 -18.40 0.07 -4.99
N ALA A 225 -18.86 0.48 -6.18
CA ALA A 225 -18.53 -0.11 -7.45
C ALA A 225 -18.71 0.92 -8.57
N PHE A 226 -18.07 0.69 -9.73
CA PHE A 226 -18.40 1.43 -10.94
C PHE A 226 -19.66 0.86 -11.60
N THR A 227 -20.44 1.72 -12.25
CA THR A 227 -21.62 1.31 -13.04
C THR A 227 -21.27 0.22 -14.05
N ALA A 228 -20.09 0.33 -14.68
CA ALA A 228 -19.63 -0.59 -15.72
C ALA A 228 -19.39 -2.01 -15.23
N ASP A 229 -19.07 -2.18 -13.94
CA ASP A 229 -18.84 -3.49 -13.31
C ASP A 229 -20.15 -4.22 -12.98
N LEU A 230 -21.26 -3.48 -12.88
CA LEU A 230 -22.58 -4.03 -12.55
C LEU A 230 -23.44 -4.15 -13.80
N LYS A 231 -23.29 -5.24 -14.54
CA LYS A 231 -24.17 -5.64 -15.65
C LYS A 231 -25.47 -6.28 -15.11
N HIS A 232 -26.45 -6.50 -15.99
CA HIS A 232 -27.79 -6.95 -15.60
C HIS A 232 -27.81 -8.34 -14.92
N ASP A 233 -26.92 -9.24 -15.32
CA ASP A 233 -26.81 -10.62 -14.86
C ASP A 233 -25.64 -10.86 -13.90
N THR A 234 -24.93 -9.80 -13.52
CA THR A 234 -23.77 -9.88 -12.64
C THR A 234 -24.10 -9.49 -11.22
N MET A 235 -23.35 -10.04 -10.27
CA MET A 235 -23.35 -9.64 -8.88
C MET A 235 -21.98 -9.14 -8.49
N VAL A 236 -21.94 -8.07 -7.69
CA VAL A 236 -20.70 -7.54 -7.15
C VAL A 236 -20.72 -7.72 -5.63
N PRO A 237 -20.01 -8.73 -5.09
CA PRO A 237 -19.85 -8.86 -3.65
C PRO A 237 -18.94 -7.75 -3.11
N ILE A 238 -19.36 -7.14 -2.02
CA ILE A 238 -18.60 -6.10 -1.32
C ILE A 238 -18.55 -6.41 0.18
N GLU A 239 -17.50 -5.95 0.84
CA GLU A 239 -17.46 -5.85 2.29
C GLU A 239 -17.42 -4.36 2.66
N CYS A 240 -18.30 -3.95 3.56
CA CYS A 240 -18.40 -2.55 4.00
C CYS A 240 -18.78 -2.53 5.48
N PHE A 241 -17.92 -1.94 6.33
CA PHE A 241 -18.05 -1.93 7.78
C PHE A 241 -18.16 -3.34 8.42
N GLU A 242 -17.23 -4.23 8.09
CA GLU A 242 -17.10 -5.62 8.59
C GLU A 242 -18.32 -6.49 8.27
N GLN A 243 -19.02 -6.14 7.21
CA GLN A 243 -20.32 -6.66 6.88
C GLN A 243 -20.37 -7.04 5.39
N PRO A 244 -20.77 -8.29 5.07
CA PRO A 244 -20.80 -8.75 3.68
C PRO A 244 -22.10 -8.32 3.01
N TRP A 245 -21.98 -7.74 1.83
CA TRP A 245 -23.08 -7.25 1.00
C TRP A 245 -22.88 -7.70 -0.43
N VAL A 246 -23.97 -7.71 -1.20
CA VAL A 246 -23.94 -8.04 -2.62
C VAL A 246 -24.83 -7.07 -3.37
N ILE A 247 -24.28 -6.53 -4.45
CA ILE A 247 -24.96 -5.59 -5.33
C ILE A 247 -25.37 -6.33 -6.60
N PHE A 248 -26.60 -6.10 -7.06
CA PHE A 248 -27.14 -6.63 -8.31
C PHE A 248 -28.18 -5.68 -8.87
N ARG A 249 -28.56 -5.84 -10.14
CA ARG A 249 -29.63 -5.04 -10.75
C ARG A 249 -30.98 -5.74 -10.61
N GLY A 250 -32.00 -4.95 -10.28
CA GLY A 250 -33.39 -5.35 -10.39
C GLY A 250 -33.85 -5.47 -11.85
N GLU A 251 -35.07 -5.94 -12.03
CA GLU A 251 -35.70 -6.07 -13.35
C GLU A 251 -35.89 -4.70 -14.01
N ASP A 252 -36.10 -3.66 -13.19
CA ASP A 252 -36.17 -2.26 -13.60
C ASP A 252 -34.80 -1.65 -13.96
N GLY A 253 -33.73 -2.45 -13.90
CA GLY A 253 -32.36 -2.04 -14.16
C GLY A 253 -31.70 -1.25 -13.02
N LYS A 254 -32.42 -0.92 -11.94
CA LYS A 254 -31.84 -0.16 -10.82
C LYS A 254 -31.01 -1.07 -9.93
N PRO A 255 -29.89 -0.57 -9.36
CA PRO A 255 -29.08 -1.35 -8.45
C PRO A 255 -29.80 -1.52 -7.10
N GLY A 256 -29.63 -2.70 -6.50
CA GLY A 256 -29.95 -2.99 -5.11
C GLY A 256 -28.73 -3.52 -4.38
N CYS A 257 -28.67 -3.28 -3.08
CA CYS A 257 -27.62 -3.80 -2.20
C CYS A 257 -28.28 -4.55 -1.04
N VAL A 258 -28.04 -5.87 -0.95
CA VAL A 258 -28.61 -6.72 0.09
C VAL A 258 -27.51 -7.41 0.88
N ARG A 259 -27.82 -7.80 2.11
CA ARG A 259 -26.92 -8.60 2.94
C ARG A 259 -26.55 -9.86 2.18
N ASN A 260 -25.25 -10.12 2.03
CA ASN A 260 -24.77 -11.31 1.34
C ASN A 260 -24.85 -12.56 2.24
N THR A 261 -26.06 -12.86 2.72
CA THR A 261 -26.32 -13.94 3.67
C THR A 261 -27.78 -14.35 3.55
N CYS A 262 -28.01 -15.55 3.01
CA CYS A 262 -29.36 -16.11 2.85
C CYS A 262 -30.04 -16.30 4.22
N ALA A 263 -31.30 -15.86 4.37
CA ALA A 263 -32.05 -15.99 5.62
C ALA A 263 -32.31 -17.45 6.06
N HIS A 264 -32.24 -18.41 5.13
CA HIS A 264 -32.49 -19.82 5.45
C HIS A 264 -31.34 -20.46 6.23
N ARG A 265 -30.13 -20.47 5.67
CA ARG A 265 -28.95 -21.16 6.23
C ARG A 265 -27.65 -20.37 6.08
N ALA A 266 -27.75 -19.04 6.01
CA ALA A 266 -26.62 -18.13 5.92
C ALA A 266 -25.67 -18.38 4.72
N CYS A 267 -26.15 -19.07 3.67
CA CYS A 267 -25.37 -19.28 2.46
C CYS A 267 -25.04 -17.92 1.80
N PRO A 268 -23.79 -17.69 1.37
CA PRO A 268 -23.43 -16.51 0.58
C PRO A 268 -24.26 -16.47 -0.71
N LEU A 269 -24.93 -15.35 -0.95
CA LEU A 269 -25.82 -15.17 -2.09
C LEU A 269 -25.06 -14.85 -3.37
N ASP A 270 -23.88 -14.24 -3.27
CA ASP A 270 -22.99 -13.92 -4.38
C ASP A 270 -22.45 -15.16 -5.13
N LEU A 271 -22.47 -16.33 -4.49
CA LEU A 271 -22.20 -17.63 -5.12
C LEU A 271 -23.37 -18.14 -6.00
N GLY A 272 -24.48 -17.40 -6.04
CA GLY A 272 -25.69 -17.74 -6.78
C GLY A 272 -25.74 -17.16 -8.19
N THR A 273 -26.96 -16.77 -8.61
CA THR A 273 -27.22 -16.10 -9.90
C THR A 273 -28.24 -14.98 -9.73
N VAL A 274 -28.33 -14.08 -10.71
CA VAL A 274 -29.43 -13.11 -10.81
C VAL A 274 -30.45 -13.65 -11.82
N ASN A 275 -31.68 -13.87 -11.37
CA ASN A 275 -32.79 -14.36 -12.18
C ASN A 275 -33.92 -13.32 -12.17
N GLU A 276 -34.27 -12.75 -13.33
CA GLU A 276 -35.36 -11.76 -13.45
C GLU A 276 -35.24 -10.62 -12.42
N GLY A 277 -34.03 -10.07 -12.26
CA GLY A 277 -33.77 -9.00 -11.31
C GLY A 277 -33.84 -9.40 -9.83
N ARG A 278 -33.73 -10.69 -9.51
CA ARG A 278 -33.69 -11.22 -8.15
C ARG A 278 -32.45 -12.07 -7.95
N ILE A 279 -31.81 -11.92 -6.79
CA ILE A 279 -30.66 -12.75 -6.43
C ILE A 279 -31.14 -14.12 -5.93
N GLN A 280 -30.70 -15.19 -6.58
CA GLN A 280 -31.03 -16.57 -6.25
C GLN A 280 -29.93 -17.19 -5.40
N CYS A 281 -30.29 -17.67 -4.21
CA CYS A 281 -29.37 -18.43 -3.36
C CYS A 281 -29.02 -19.78 -4.01
N PRO A 282 -27.73 -20.14 -4.13
CA PRO A 282 -27.30 -21.37 -4.80
C PRO A 282 -27.67 -22.64 -4.02
N TYR A 283 -28.04 -22.51 -2.74
CA TYR A 283 -28.29 -23.69 -1.91
C TYR A 283 -29.68 -24.30 -2.14
N HIS A 284 -30.74 -23.50 -1.96
CA HIS A 284 -32.13 -23.99 -2.08
C HIS A 284 -32.97 -23.12 -3.03
N GLY A 285 -32.33 -22.27 -3.84
CA GLY A 285 -32.99 -21.46 -4.86
C GLY A 285 -33.92 -20.36 -4.33
N TRP A 286 -33.77 -19.93 -3.07
CA TRP A 286 -34.54 -18.79 -2.55
C TRP A 286 -34.13 -17.52 -3.31
N GLU A 287 -35.10 -16.79 -3.85
CA GLU A 287 -34.86 -15.59 -4.64
C GLU A 287 -35.27 -14.34 -3.87
N TYR A 288 -34.39 -13.35 -3.79
CA TYR A 288 -34.61 -12.09 -3.09
C TYR A 288 -34.61 -10.90 -4.06
N SER A 289 -35.53 -9.95 -3.90
CA SER A 289 -35.53 -8.67 -4.63
C SER A 289 -34.47 -7.70 -4.10
N THR A 290 -34.26 -6.60 -4.82
CA THR A 290 -33.28 -5.53 -4.49
C THR A 290 -33.50 -4.89 -3.12
N ASP A 291 -34.73 -4.90 -2.62
CA ASP A 291 -35.09 -4.44 -1.28
C ASP A 291 -34.98 -5.54 -0.20
N GLY A 292 -34.55 -6.76 -0.58
CA GLY A 292 -34.28 -7.88 0.32
C GLY A 292 -35.48 -8.80 0.59
N GLU A 293 -36.64 -8.59 -0.02
CA GLU A 293 -37.79 -9.48 0.17
C GLU A 293 -37.62 -10.81 -0.55
N CYS A 294 -37.85 -11.92 0.14
CA CYS A 294 -37.87 -13.24 -0.48
C CYS A 294 -39.13 -13.38 -1.32
N LYS A 295 -38.98 -13.46 -2.65
CA LYS A 295 -40.11 -13.55 -3.60
C LYS A 295 -40.40 -15.00 -4.02
N LYS A 296 -39.46 -15.92 -3.86
CA LYS A 296 -39.63 -17.33 -4.28
C LYS A 296 -38.89 -18.29 -3.37
N MET A 297 -39.54 -19.43 -3.08
CA MET A 297 -38.99 -20.54 -2.30
C MET A 297 -39.35 -21.85 -3.01
N PRO A 298 -38.48 -22.40 -3.88
CA PRO A 298 -38.85 -23.52 -4.76
C PRO A 298 -39.33 -24.78 -4.05
N SER A 299 -38.79 -25.08 -2.88
CA SER A 299 -39.03 -26.34 -2.15
C SER A 299 -40.02 -26.23 -1.00
N THR A 300 -40.73 -25.10 -0.85
CA THR A 300 -41.70 -24.90 0.24
C THR A 300 -42.75 -23.84 -0.12
N LYS A 301 -43.73 -23.66 0.76
CA LYS A 301 -44.68 -22.54 0.65
C LYS A 301 -43.94 -21.22 0.91
N LEU A 302 -44.27 -20.19 0.13
CA LEU A 302 -43.68 -18.87 0.28
C LEU A 302 -44.05 -18.28 1.65
N LEU A 303 -43.03 -17.98 2.47
CA LEU A 303 -43.16 -17.27 3.74
C LEU A 303 -42.72 -15.81 3.57
N LYS A 304 -43.26 -14.91 4.41
CA LYS A 304 -42.83 -13.52 4.46
C LYS A 304 -41.46 -13.43 5.15
N VAL A 305 -40.40 -13.49 4.37
CA VAL A 305 -39.00 -13.37 4.84
C VAL A 305 -38.33 -12.21 4.13
N LYS A 306 -37.54 -11.42 4.87
CA LYS A 306 -36.77 -10.29 4.33
C LYS A 306 -35.36 -10.31 4.89
N ILE A 307 -34.36 -10.15 4.04
CA ILE A 307 -32.97 -9.90 4.43
C ILE A 307 -32.71 -8.39 4.50
N LYS A 308 -31.70 -7.96 5.26
CA LYS A 308 -31.32 -6.54 5.32
C LYS A 308 -30.90 -6.06 3.93
N SER A 309 -31.42 -4.92 3.52
CA SER A 309 -31.01 -4.18 2.33
C SER A 309 -30.54 -2.78 2.73
N LEU A 310 -29.73 -2.15 1.89
CA LEU A 310 -29.27 -0.78 2.06
C LEU A 310 -29.89 0.11 0.98
N PRO A 311 -30.18 1.39 1.27
CA PRO A 311 -30.42 2.38 0.23
C PRO A 311 -29.26 2.34 -0.76
N CYS A 312 -29.59 2.19 -2.04
CA CYS A 312 -28.65 1.97 -3.12
C CYS A 312 -29.12 2.78 -4.33
N LEU A 313 -28.20 3.48 -4.98
CA LEU A 313 -28.50 4.24 -6.20
C LEU A 313 -27.31 4.25 -7.15
N GLU A 314 -27.60 4.61 -8.39
CA GLU A 314 -26.60 4.82 -9.42
C GLU A 314 -26.54 6.30 -9.78
N GLN A 315 -25.35 6.89 -9.71
CA GLN A 315 -25.12 8.28 -10.07
C GLN A 315 -23.66 8.48 -10.51
N GLU A 316 -23.47 9.24 -11.59
CA GLU A 316 -22.14 9.64 -12.10
C GLU A 316 -21.18 8.48 -12.40
N GLY A 317 -21.74 7.38 -12.91
CA GLY A 317 -20.99 6.18 -13.27
C GLY A 317 -20.56 5.34 -12.06
N MET A 318 -21.14 5.57 -10.89
CA MET A 318 -20.87 4.83 -9.66
C MET A 318 -22.14 4.29 -9.03
N ILE A 319 -21.99 3.17 -8.33
CA ILE A 319 -22.99 2.63 -7.43
C ILE A 319 -22.70 3.12 -6.03
N TRP A 320 -23.70 3.74 -5.41
CA TRP A 320 -23.63 4.33 -4.08
C TRP A 320 -24.51 3.56 -3.11
N ILE A 321 -24.04 3.40 -1.88
CA ILE A 321 -24.82 2.83 -0.77
C ILE A 321 -24.82 3.75 0.45
N TRP A 322 -25.86 3.62 1.26
CA TRP A 322 -25.95 4.22 2.58
C TRP A 322 -25.96 3.11 3.65
N PRO A 323 -24.82 2.82 4.31
CA PRO A 323 -24.72 1.76 5.31
C PRO A 323 -25.21 2.20 6.71
N GLY A 324 -25.50 3.49 6.88
CA GLY A 324 -26.01 4.08 8.12
C GLY A 324 -27.45 3.69 8.43
N ASP A 325 -27.82 3.84 9.70
CA ASP A 325 -29.19 3.57 10.16
C ASP A 325 -30.07 4.85 10.18
N GLU A 326 -29.47 6.03 9.99
CA GLU A 326 -30.18 7.30 9.81
C GLU A 326 -30.74 7.46 8.39
N PRO A 327 -31.75 8.32 8.18
CA PRO A 327 -32.23 8.64 6.83
C PRO A 327 -31.10 9.12 5.92
N PRO A 328 -30.99 8.60 4.68
CA PRO A 328 -29.94 9.02 3.78
C PRO A 328 -29.95 10.51 3.50
N ALA A 329 -28.77 11.11 3.49
CA ALA A 329 -28.61 12.51 3.11
C ALA A 329 -29.15 12.72 1.68
N PRO A 330 -29.87 13.83 1.41
CA PRO A 330 -30.49 14.05 0.10
C PRO A 330 -29.47 14.40 -1.00
N ILE A 331 -28.25 14.80 -0.63
CA ILE A 331 -27.23 15.29 -1.54
C ILE A 331 -26.05 14.31 -1.55
N LEU A 332 -25.60 13.94 -2.74
CA LEU A 332 -24.35 13.22 -2.97
C LEU A 332 -23.26 14.20 -3.43
N PRO A 333 -22.00 14.01 -3.03
CA PRO A 333 -20.91 14.77 -3.61
C PRO A 333 -20.74 14.41 -5.08
N SER A 334 -20.53 15.42 -5.94
CA SER A 334 -20.18 15.15 -7.34
C SER A 334 -18.74 14.64 -7.44
N LEU A 335 -18.59 13.52 -8.15
CA LEU A 335 -17.36 12.81 -8.48
C LEU A 335 -17.13 12.74 -10.01
N GLN A 336 -17.84 13.53 -10.79
CA GLN A 336 -17.52 13.73 -12.20
C GLN A 336 -16.12 14.36 -12.33
N PRO A 337 -15.34 13.96 -13.34
CA PRO A 337 -14.10 14.64 -13.63
C PRO A 337 -14.40 16.08 -14.09
N PRO A 338 -13.43 17.00 -13.95
CA PRO A 338 -13.61 18.38 -14.41
C PRO A 338 -13.96 18.46 -15.90
N SER A 339 -14.58 19.56 -16.31
CA SER A 339 -14.91 19.78 -17.73
C SER A 339 -13.66 19.68 -18.61
N GLY A 340 -13.77 18.96 -19.73
CA GLY A 340 -12.66 18.70 -20.66
C GLY A 340 -11.85 17.43 -20.39
N PHE A 341 -12.04 16.78 -19.23
CA PHE A 341 -11.38 15.52 -18.92
C PHE A 341 -12.19 14.33 -19.43
N LEU A 342 -11.48 13.32 -19.93
CA LEU A 342 -12.05 12.04 -20.35
C LEU A 342 -11.57 10.93 -19.43
N ILE A 343 -12.50 10.07 -18.98
CA ILE A 343 -12.18 8.87 -18.22
C ILE A 343 -11.44 7.87 -19.11
N HIS A 344 -10.24 7.48 -18.66
CA HIS A 344 -9.34 6.55 -19.36
C HIS A 344 -9.23 5.20 -18.66
N ALA A 345 -9.36 5.15 -17.33
CA ALA A 345 -9.32 3.91 -16.57
C ALA A 345 -10.20 3.99 -15.32
N GLU A 346 -10.85 2.87 -15.01
CA GLU A 346 -11.60 2.64 -13.78
C GLU A 346 -11.17 1.27 -13.24
N LEU A 347 -10.72 1.20 -11.98
CA LEU A 347 -10.14 0.02 -11.37
C LEU A 347 -10.69 -0.17 -9.95
N VAL A 348 -10.96 -1.41 -9.58
CA VAL A 348 -11.35 -1.79 -8.20
C VAL A 348 -10.31 -2.78 -7.67
N MET A 349 -9.82 -2.52 -6.45
CA MET A 349 -8.81 -3.35 -5.79
C MET A 349 -9.17 -3.52 -4.31
N ASP A 350 -9.02 -4.74 -3.78
CA ASP A 350 -9.17 -5.01 -2.34
C ASP A 350 -7.78 -5.10 -1.70
N LEU A 351 -7.51 -4.24 -0.72
CA LEU A 351 -6.19 -4.02 -0.13
C LEU A 351 -6.16 -4.41 1.36
N PRO A 352 -5.10 -5.06 1.85
CA PRO A 352 -4.99 -5.54 3.24
C PRO A 352 -4.53 -4.44 4.22
N VAL A 353 -5.11 -3.25 4.11
CA VAL A 353 -4.83 -2.10 4.99
C VAL A 353 -6.13 -1.44 5.41
N GLU A 354 -6.15 -0.80 6.59
CA GLU A 354 -7.26 0.03 7.04
C GLU A 354 -7.39 1.30 6.17
N HIS A 355 -8.62 1.77 5.99
CA HIS A 355 -8.92 2.80 5.00
C HIS A 355 -8.31 4.17 5.34
N GLY A 356 -8.24 4.53 6.62
CA GLY A 356 -7.65 5.77 7.09
C GLY A 356 -6.14 5.81 6.88
N LEU A 357 -5.47 4.68 7.01
CA LEU A 357 -4.05 4.54 6.65
C LEU A 357 -3.80 4.83 5.16
N LEU A 358 -4.60 4.24 4.28
CA LEU A 358 -4.50 4.47 2.84
C LEU A 358 -4.85 5.92 2.48
N LEU A 359 -5.90 6.49 3.10
CA LEU A 359 -6.25 7.90 2.94
C LEU A 359 -5.11 8.83 3.34
N ASP A 360 -4.51 8.62 4.51
CA ASP A 360 -3.41 9.48 4.99
C ASP A 360 -2.18 9.39 4.07
N ASN A 361 -1.87 8.20 3.55
CA ASN A 361 -0.82 8.01 2.54
C ASN A 361 -1.14 8.75 1.22
N LEU A 362 -2.37 8.64 0.69
CA LEU A 362 -2.78 9.34 -0.53
C LEU A 362 -2.81 10.87 -0.36
N LEU A 363 -3.07 11.36 0.85
CA LEU A 363 -3.08 12.78 1.19
C LEU A 363 -1.69 13.34 1.50
N ASP A 364 -0.65 12.51 1.56
CA ASP A 364 0.74 12.91 1.74
C ASP A 364 1.50 12.76 0.43
N LEU A 365 1.98 13.85 -0.16
CA LEU A 365 2.81 13.79 -1.36
C LEU A 365 4.32 13.89 -1.04
N ALA A 366 4.69 14.16 0.22
CA ALA A 366 6.09 14.32 0.60
C ALA A 366 6.86 12.99 0.51
N HIS A 367 6.19 11.85 0.60
CA HIS A 367 6.82 10.54 0.41
C HIS A 367 7.14 10.21 -1.07
N ALA A 368 6.49 10.88 -2.04
CA ALA A 368 6.56 10.47 -3.44
C ALA A 368 7.98 10.37 -4.02
N PRO A 369 8.90 11.34 -3.79
CA PRO A 369 10.30 11.25 -4.26
C PRO A 369 11.10 10.08 -3.68
N PHE A 370 10.65 9.50 -2.57
CA PHE A 370 11.34 8.41 -1.88
C PHE A 370 10.72 7.04 -2.19
N THR A 371 9.39 6.99 -2.33
CA THR A 371 8.66 5.74 -2.57
C THR A 371 8.57 5.41 -4.05
N HIS A 372 8.34 6.41 -4.90
CA HIS A 372 8.04 6.25 -6.32
C HIS A 372 9.24 6.50 -7.23
N THR A 373 10.43 6.06 -6.79
CA THR A 373 11.68 6.26 -7.53
C THR A 373 11.73 5.49 -8.84
N SER A 374 10.93 4.42 -8.98
CA SER A 374 10.84 3.58 -10.18
C SER A 374 9.70 3.96 -11.12
N THR A 375 8.72 4.73 -10.64
CA THR A 375 7.48 5.06 -11.35
C THR A 375 7.41 6.55 -11.68
N PHE A 376 6.44 7.28 -11.13
CA PHE A 376 6.12 8.65 -11.56
C PHE A 376 7.05 9.71 -10.97
N ALA A 377 7.68 9.43 -9.83
CA ALA A 377 8.63 10.34 -9.19
C ALA A 377 10.10 10.10 -9.60
N LYS A 378 10.33 9.24 -10.60
CA LYS A 378 11.67 8.96 -11.14
C LYS A 378 12.32 10.26 -11.62
N GLY A 379 13.38 10.68 -10.94
CA GLY A 379 14.14 11.89 -11.27
C GLY A 379 13.60 13.18 -10.64
N TRP A 380 12.60 13.11 -9.75
CA TRP A 380 12.18 14.27 -8.98
C TRP A 380 13.30 14.65 -8.00
N SER A 381 13.63 15.94 -7.94
CA SER A 381 14.50 16.44 -6.88
C SER A 381 13.75 16.40 -5.56
N VAL A 382 14.47 16.07 -4.47
CA VAL A 382 13.94 16.18 -3.11
C VAL A 382 14.02 17.67 -2.73
N PRO A 383 12.89 18.38 -2.59
CA PRO A 383 12.91 19.78 -2.22
C PRO A 383 13.38 19.93 -0.77
N SER A 384 14.07 21.04 -0.47
CA SER A 384 14.51 21.37 0.90
C SER A 384 13.33 21.62 1.85
N LEU A 385 12.17 21.98 1.32
CA LEU A 385 10.95 22.23 2.06
C LEU A 385 9.73 21.92 1.19
N VAL A 386 8.84 21.07 1.70
CA VAL A 386 7.53 20.81 1.10
C VAL A 386 6.48 21.51 1.95
N LYS A 387 5.55 22.23 1.31
CA LYS A 387 4.40 22.83 1.99
C LYS A 387 3.11 22.39 1.34
N PHE A 388 2.13 22.07 2.17
CA PHE A 388 0.74 21.97 1.73
C PHE A 388 0.00 23.29 2.03
N LEU A 389 -0.41 23.97 0.97
CA LEU A 389 -1.03 25.29 1.04
C LEU A 389 -2.53 25.14 0.81
N THR A 390 -3.32 25.67 1.73
CA THR A 390 -4.78 25.45 1.75
C THR A 390 -5.50 26.77 1.59
N PRO A 391 -6.44 26.89 0.66
CA PRO A 391 -7.43 27.96 0.64
C PRO A 391 -8.29 28.00 1.91
N THR A 392 -9.14 29.02 2.03
CA THR A 392 -10.05 29.22 3.17
C THR A 392 -11.02 28.04 3.36
N SER A 393 -11.39 27.35 2.29
CA SER A 393 -12.08 26.06 2.32
C SER A 393 -11.11 24.95 2.77
N GLY A 394 -11.40 24.35 3.93
CA GLY A 394 -10.41 23.62 4.71
C GLY A 394 -10.01 22.23 4.20
N LEU A 395 -10.62 21.66 3.17
CA LEU A 395 -10.31 20.28 2.77
C LEU A 395 -9.55 20.15 1.44
N GLN A 396 -9.19 21.28 0.84
CA GLN A 396 -8.42 21.32 -0.40
C GLN A 396 -7.12 22.09 -0.20
N GLY A 397 -6.18 21.86 -1.09
CA GLY A 397 -4.94 22.59 -1.16
C GLY A 397 -4.04 22.11 -2.29
N TYR A 398 -2.87 22.72 -2.38
CA TYR A 398 -1.86 22.39 -3.37
C TYR A 398 -0.50 22.21 -2.71
N TRP A 399 0.34 21.44 -3.37
CA TRP A 399 1.70 21.18 -2.94
C TRP A 399 2.65 22.24 -3.50
N ASP A 400 3.60 22.71 -2.69
CA ASP A 400 4.71 23.57 -3.14
C ASP A 400 6.01 22.79 -2.90
N PRO A 401 6.81 22.49 -3.94
CA PRO A 401 6.79 23.04 -5.32
C PRO A 401 6.07 22.20 -6.39
N TYR A 402 5.33 21.16 -6.02
CA TYR A 402 4.72 20.23 -6.98
C TYR A 402 3.40 20.77 -7.55
N PRO A 403 3.18 20.83 -8.88
CA PRO A 403 1.91 21.28 -9.47
C PRO A 403 0.83 20.21 -9.31
N ILE A 404 0.42 19.96 -8.06
CA ILE A 404 -0.54 18.94 -7.66
C ILE A 404 -1.52 19.57 -6.69
N ASP A 405 -2.77 19.64 -7.13
CA ASP A 405 -3.91 19.99 -6.29
C ASP A 405 -4.48 18.72 -5.68
N MET A 406 -4.85 18.76 -4.40
CA MET A 406 -5.50 17.68 -3.69
C MET A 406 -6.70 18.18 -2.89
N GLU A 407 -7.74 17.37 -2.86
CA GLU A 407 -8.96 17.60 -2.09
C GLU A 407 -9.39 16.31 -1.41
N PHE A 408 -9.65 16.40 -0.11
CA PHE A 408 -10.37 15.36 0.62
C PHE A 408 -11.87 15.65 0.60
N LYS A 409 -12.66 14.72 0.06
CA LYS A 409 -14.12 14.75 0.16
C LYS A 409 -14.60 13.69 1.15
N PRO A 410 -15.35 14.08 2.19
CA PRO A 410 -15.97 13.13 3.11
C PRO A 410 -16.83 12.08 2.38
N PRO A 411 -16.87 10.84 2.89
CA PRO A 411 -16.16 10.35 4.08
C PRO A 411 -14.78 9.73 3.78
N CYS A 412 -14.53 9.34 2.53
CA CYS A 412 -13.37 8.49 2.19
C CYS A 412 -12.85 8.71 0.76
N ILE A 413 -12.98 9.92 0.23
CA ILE A 413 -12.66 10.25 -1.16
C ILE A 413 -11.48 11.21 -1.22
N VAL A 414 -10.51 10.92 -2.08
CA VAL A 414 -9.39 11.81 -2.40
C VAL A 414 -9.42 12.11 -3.89
N LEU A 415 -9.48 13.40 -4.21
CA LEU A 415 -9.35 13.90 -5.57
C LEU A 415 -7.96 14.54 -5.71
N SER A 416 -7.26 14.21 -6.78
CA SER A 416 -6.00 14.88 -7.12
C SER A 416 -5.99 15.31 -8.58
N THR A 417 -5.44 16.48 -8.85
CA THR A 417 -5.20 16.98 -10.20
C THR A 417 -3.72 17.32 -10.33
N ILE A 418 -3.04 16.60 -11.20
CA ILE A 418 -1.61 16.68 -11.41
C ILE A 418 -1.37 17.38 -12.75
N GLY A 419 -0.62 18.49 -12.71
CA GLY A 419 -0.13 19.15 -13.91
C GLY A 419 1.04 18.38 -14.52
N ILE A 420 0.88 17.92 -15.76
CA ILE A 420 1.92 17.26 -16.55
C ILE A 420 2.41 18.28 -17.58
N SER A 421 3.65 18.73 -17.46
CA SER A 421 4.30 19.56 -18.49
C SER A 421 5.02 18.69 -19.54
N LYS A 422 5.66 17.59 -19.10
CA LYS A 422 6.27 16.52 -19.92
C LYS A 422 6.24 15.21 -19.08
N PRO A 423 6.16 14.01 -19.68
CA PRO A 423 6.29 12.75 -18.93
C PRO A 423 7.58 12.74 -18.09
N GLY A 424 7.46 12.59 -16.77
CA GLY A 424 8.62 12.52 -15.85
C GLY A 424 9.32 13.86 -15.55
N LYS A 425 8.82 15.01 -16.00
CA LYS A 425 9.32 16.34 -15.57
C LYS A 425 8.17 17.27 -15.21
N LEU A 426 8.11 17.65 -13.94
CA LEU A 426 7.24 18.71 -13.42
C LEU A 426 7.91 20.07 -13.69
N GLU A 427 7.47 20.78 -14.73
CA GLU A 427 7.86 22.15 -15.06
C GLU A 427 6.63 23.05 -14.84
N GLY A 428 6.58 23.74 -13.71
CA GLY A 428 5.48 24.65 -13.34
C GLY A 428 5.38 24.79 -11.82
N LYS A 429 5.04 25.98 -11.31
CA LYS A 429 4.88 26.22 -9.86
C LYS A 429 3.45 25.93 -9.36
N SER A 430 2.51 25.74 -10.28
CA SER A 430 1.08 25.53 -9.99
C SER A 430 0.46 24.73 -11.12
N THR A 431 -0.56 23.92 -10.81
CA THR A 431 -1.40 23.16 -11.77
C THR A 431 -1.87 24.02 -12.92
N GLN A 432 -2.32 25.25 -12.64
CA GLN A 432 -2.85 26.19 -13.65
C GLN A 432 -1.84 26.61 -14.73
N GLN A 433 -0.54 26.39 -14.49
CA GLN A 433 0.54 26.73 -15.43
C GLN A 433 0.90 25.56 -16.35
N CYS A 434 0.34 24.38 -16.11
CA CYS A 434 0.61 23.19 -16.91
C CYS A 434 -0.33 23.11 -18.13
N ALA A 435 0.19 22.59 -19.25
CA ALA A 435 -0.57 22.48 -20.50
C ALA A 435 -1.46 21.23 -20.56
N THR A 436 -1.12 20.19 -19.80
CA THR A 436 -1.88 18.93 -19.75
C THR A 436 -2.01 18.47 -18.31
N HIS A 437 -3.09 17.76 -18.01
CA HIS A 437 -3.46 17.38 -16.65
C HIS A 437 -3.94 15.94 -16.56
N LEU A 438 -3.56 15.31 -15.45
CA LEU A 438 -4.08 14.03 -15.00
C LEU A 438 -4.94 14.26 -13.77
N HIS A 439 -6.21 13.91 -13.85
CA HIS A 439 -7.14 13.94 -12.73
C HIS A 439 -7.39 12.52 -12.22
N GLN A 440 -7.24 12.31 -10.92
CA GLN A 440 -7.41 11.02 -10.28
C GLN A 440 -8.43 11.12 -9.16
N LEU A 441 -9.24 10.08 -9.06
CA LEU A 441 -10.20 9.87 -7.99
C LEU A 441 -9.87 8.55 -7.29
N HIS A 442 -9.65 8.63 -5.99
CA HIS A 442 -9.44 7.48 -5.11
C HIS A 442 -10.54 7.43 -4.07
N VAL A 443 -11.27 6.32 -4.00
CA VAL A 443 -12.25 6.04 -2.94
C VAL A 443 -11.71 4.92 -2.08
N CYS A 444 -11.40 5.21 -0.81
CA CYS A 444 -10.90 4.23 0.15
C CYS A 444 -12.06 3.71 1.01
N LEU A 445 -12.86 2.79 0.49
CA LEU A 445 -14.03 2.27 1.18
C LEU A 445 -13.63 1.44 2.42
N PRO A 446 -14.14 1.76 3.63
CA PRO A 446 -13.90 0.95 4.83
C PRO A 446 -14.57 -0.42 4.71
N SER A 447 -13.79 -1.45 4.35
CA SER A 447 -14.27 -2.83 4.29
C SER A 447 -14.23 -3.49 5.66
N SER A 448 -13.06 -3.58 6.27
CA SER A 448 -12.85 -4.11 7.63
C SER A 448 -11.78 -3.30 8.36
N LYS A 449 -11.39 -3.68 9.57
CA LYS A 449 -10.30 -3.02 10.33
C LYS A 449 -8.91 -3.20 9.73
N ASN A 450 -8.76 -4.08 8.75
CA ASN A 450 -7.50 -4.39 8.08
C ASN A 450 -7.68 -4.56 6.58
N LYS A 451 -8.82 -4.15 6.03
CA LYS A 451 -9.10 -4.22 4.60
C LYS A 451 -9.81 -2.97 4.14
N THR A 452 -9.45 -2.55 2.94
CA THR A 452 -10.04 -1.41 2.25
C THR A 452 -10.30 -1.81 0.82
N ARG A 453 -11.48 -1.47 0.31
CA ARG A 453 -11.76 -1.53 -1.11
C ARG A 453 -11.43 -0.18 -1.74
N LEU A 454 -10.45 -0.16 -2.64
CA LEU A 454 -10.02 1.02 -3.37
C LEU A 454 -10.74 1.06 -4.73
N LEU A 455 -11.53 2.11 -4.98
CA LEU A 455 -11.96 2.46 -6.34
C LEU A 455 -11.03 3.56 -6.85
N TYR A 456 -10.46 3.33 -8.02
CA TYR A 456 -9.56 4.26 -8.69
C TYR A 456 -10.13 4.64 -10.06
N ARG A 457 -10.25 5.93 -10.33
CA ARG A 457 -10.62 6.47 -11.65
C ARG A 457 -9.55 7.43 -12.12
N MET A 458 -9.07 7.23 -13.33
CA MET A 458 -8.09 8.06 -14.01
C MET A 458 -8.74 8.80 -15.17
N SER A 459 -8.59 10.11 -15.20
CA SER A 459 -9.09 10.97 -16.28
C SER A 459 -7.99 11.89 -16.80
N LEU A 460 -7.93 12.10 -18.12
CA LEU A 460 -6.94 12.97 -18.77
C LEU A 460 -7.67 14.02 -19.60
N ASP A 461 -7.16 15.25 -19.62
CA ASP A 461 -7.62 16.31 -20.55
C ASP A 461 -6.89 16.26 -21.92
N PHE A 462 -5.95 15.32 -22.06
CA PHE A 462 -5.15 15.11 -23.25
C PHE A 462 -5.23 13.65 -23.74
N ALA A 463 -4.69 13.41 -24.93
CA ALA A 463 -4.56 12.08 -25.54
C ALA A 463 -5.87 11.24 -25.61
N PRO A 464 -6.99 11.80 -26.11
CA PRO A 464 -8.28 11.09 -26.19
C PRO A 464 -8.22 9.79 -26.99
N ILE A 465 -7.27 9.68 -27.91
CA ILE A 465 -7.04 8.50 -28.76
C ILE A 465 -6.66 7.27 -27.91
N LEU A 466 -5.97 7.45 -26.77
CA LEU A 466 -5.52 6.35 -25.93
C LEU A 466 -6.69 5.53 -25.36
N LYS A 467 -7.86 6.14 -25.17
CA LYS A 467 -9.07 5.43 -24.72
C LYS A 467 -9.53 4.36 -25.70
N ASN A 468 -9.34 4.59 -27.00
CA ASN A 468 -9.86 3.71 -28.06
C ASN A 468 -8.86 2.63 -28.47
N LEU A 469 -7.64 2.65 -27.93
CA LEU A 469 -6.63 1.64 -28.22
C LEU A 469 -6.97 0.35 -27.47
N PRO A 470 -7.00 -0.80 -28.14
CA PRO A 470 -7.31 -2.07 -27.51
C PRO A 470 -6.26 -2.42 -26.44
N PHE A 471 -6.69 -3.08 -25.38
CA PHE A 471 -5.86 -3.53 -24.25
C PHE A 471 -5.21 -2.44 -23.39
N MET A 472 -5.46 -1.14 -23.67
CA MET A 472 -4.93 -0.05 -22.82
C MET A 472 -5.39 -0.15 -21.37
N GLU A 473 -6.58 -0.68 -21.11
CA GLU A 473 -7.08 -0.97 -19.76
C GLU A 473 -6.13 -1.87 -18.94
N HIS A 474 -5.46 -2.83 -19.58
CA HIS A 474 -4.52 -3.74 -18.93
C HIS A 474 -3.21 -3.01 -18.60
N LEU A 475 -2.78 -2.13 -19.51
CA LEU A 475 -1.60 -1.29 -19.28
C LEU A 475 -1.84 -0.29 -18.13
N TRP A 476 -3.01 0.36 -18.11
CA TRP A 476 -3.39 1.27 -17.03
C TRP A 476 -3.51 0.54 -15.70
N ARG A 477 -4.11 -0.64 -15.69
CA ARG A 477 -4.17 -1.51 -14.52
C ARG A 477 -2.77 -1.85 -14.01
N HIS A 478 -1.87 -2.28 -14.91
CA HIS A 478 -0.50 -2.62 -14.55
C HIS A 478 0.25 -1.43 -13.92
N PHE A 479 0.15 -0.24 -14.51
CA PHE A 479 0.79 0.96 -13.94
C PHE A 479 0.18 1.35 -12.60
N ALA A 480 -1.14 1.32 -12.46
CA ALA A 480 -1.81 1.62 -11.20
C ALA A 480 -1.41 0.62 -10.10
N GLU A 481 -1.38 -0.68 -10.42
CA GLU A 481 -0.91 -1.72 -9.49
C GLU A 481 0.56 -1.55 -9.13
N GLN A 482 1.42 -1.18 -10.07
CA GLN A 482 2.84 -0.91 -9.78
C GLN A 482 3.01 0.24 -8.78
N VAL A 483 2.38 1.39 -9.04
CA VAL A 483 2.44 2.55 -8.14
C VAL A 483 1.86 2.20 -6.77
N LEU A 484 0.68 1.59 -6.75
CA LEU A 484 0.02 1.22 -5.50
C LEU A 484 0.84 0.21 -4.67
N ASN A 485 1.52 -0.74 -5.31
CA ASN A 485 2.36 -1.70 -4.60
C ASN A 485 3.61 -1.05 -3.96
N GLU A 486 4.13 0.03 -4.54
CA GLU A 486 5.23 0.80 -3.95
C GLU A 486 4.82 1.48 -2.63
N ASP A 487 3.57 1.93 -2.54
CA ASP A 487 2.95 2.47 -1.31
C ASP A 487 2.56 1.37 -0.33
N LEU A 488 1.88 0.34 -0.83
CA LEU A 488 1.28 -0.72 -0.02
C LEU A 488 2.31 -1.40 0.88
N ARG A 489 3.53 -1.65 0.39
CA ARG A 489 4.62 -2.22 1.20
C ARG A 489 4.96 -1.37 2.44
N LEU A 490 4.82 -0.04 2.36
CA LEU A 490 5.11 0.88 3.46
C LEU A 490 3.92 0.92 4.44
N VAL A 491 2.71 1.05 3.89
CA VAL A 491 1.48 1.13 4.67
C VAL A 491 1.19 -0.18 5.41
N LEU A 492 1.55 -1.33 4.84
CA LEU A 492 1.46 -2.63 5.53
C LEU A 492 2.30 -2.68 6.81
N GLY A 493 3.52 -2.13 6.75
CA GLY A 493 4.37 -2.03 7.95
C GLY A 493 3.81 -1.05 8.99
N GLN A 494 3.08 -0.02 8.58
CA GLN A 494 2.38 0.87 9.50
C GLN A 494 1.15 0.18 10.12
N GLN A 495 0.38 -0.56 9.33
CA GLN A 495 -0.76 -1.36 9.77
C GLN A 495 -0.36 -2.37 10.85
N GLU A 496 0.73 -3.10 10.64
CA GLU A 496 1.26 -4.06 11.62
C GLU A 496 1.60 -3.37 12.95
N ARG A 497 2.34 -2.24 12.90
CA ARG A 497 2.70 -1.49 14.10
C ARG A 497 1.47 -0.91 14.80
N MET A 498 0.48 -0.43 14.06
CA MET A 498 -0.78 0.07 14.59
C MET A 498 -1.59 -1.02 15.30
N LEU A 499 -1.65 -2.24 14.73
CA LEU A 499 -2.25 -3.40 15.39
C LEU A 499 -1.53 -3.77 16.69
N ASN A 500 -0.20 -3.59 16.71
CA ASN A 500 0.63 -3.77 17.91
C ASN A 500 0.58 -2.58 18.90
N GLY A 501 -0.34 -1.63 18.70
CA GLY A 501 -0.56 -0.50 19.61
C GLY A 501 0.36 0.71 19.38
N ALA A 502 1.15 0.73 18.32
CA ALA A 502 1.92 1.91 17.96
C ALA A 502 1.00 3.00 17.42
N ASN A 503 1.27 4.24 17.84
CA ASN A 503 0.59 5.39 17.31
C ASN A 503 1.43 6.01 16.18
N ILE A 504 1.01 5.72 14.96
CA ILE A 504 1.67 6.11 13.71
C ILE A 504 1.47 7.59 13.32
N TRP A 505 0.55 8.31 13.97
CA TRP A 505 0.15 9.68 13.64
C TRP A 505 0.57 10.72 14.69
N ASN A 506 1.44 10.32 15.61
CA ASN A 506 1.74 11.10 16.82
C ASN A 506 2.50 12.40 16.61
N LEU A 507 3.26 12.52 15.51
CA LEU A 507 4.19 13.63 15.28
C LEU A 507 3.94 14.26 13.92
N PRO A 508 2.82 14.99 13.73
CA PRO A 508 2.54 15.65 12.48
C PRO A 508 3.52 16.81 12.25
N VAL A 509 3.98 16.95 11.01
CA VAL A 509 4.80 18.06 10.52
C VAL A 509 4.05 18.90 9.49
N ALA A 510 4.69 19.97 8.98
CA ALA A 510 4.02 20.99 8.18
C ALA A 510 3.35 20.46 6.89
N TYR A 511 3.89 19.41 6.28
CA TYR A 511 3.31 18.79 5.09
C TYR A 511 2.16 17.82 5.39
N ASP A 512 2.01 17.34 6.63
CA ASP A 512 0.91 16.45 7.04
C ASP A 512 -0.43 17.20 7.22
N LYS A 513 -0.51 18.47 6.79
CA LYS A 513 -1.63 19.36 7.10
C LYS A 513 -2.97 18.79 6.64
N LEU A 514 -3.02 18.18 5.46
CA LEU A 514 -4.26 17.60 4.93
C LEU A 514 -4.66 16.34 5.71
N GLY A 515 -3.71 15.45 5.98
CA GLY A 515 -3.90 14.28 6.84
C GLY A 515 -4.36 14.65 8.26
N VAL A 516 -3.78 15.69 8.87
CA VAL A 516 -4.23 16.26 10.15
C VAL A 516 -5.69 16.73 10.06
N ARG A 517 -6.10 17.39 8.98
CA ARG A 517 -7.48 17.85 8.81
C ARG A 517 -8.47 16.71 8.62
N TYR A 518 -8.12 15.69 7.84
CA TYR A 518 -8.87 14.44 7.76
C TYR A 518 -9.06 13.81 9.14
N ARG A 519 -7.98 13.67 9.92
CA ARG A 519 -8.01 13.09 11.27
C ARG A 519 -8.87 13.91 12.25
N LEU A 520 -8.82 15.24 12.17
CA LEU A 520 -9.70 16.12 12.95
C LEU A 520 -11.17 15.97 12.56
N TRP A 521 -11.46 15.86 11.26
CA TRP A 521 -12.79 15.59 10.74
C TRP A 521 -13.33 14.23 11.19
N ARG A 522 -12.54 13.16 11.03
CA ARG A 522 -12.90 11.80 11.47
C ARG A 522 -13.21 11.76 12.96
N ASN A 523 -12.37 12.39 13.78
CA ASN A 523 -12.61 12.52 15.22
C ASN A 523 -13.92 13.24 15.57
N ALA A 524 -14.32 14.25 14.80
CA ALA A 524 -15.58 14.96 15.03
C ALA A 524 -16.79 14.10 14.64
N VAL A 525 -16.69 13.36 13.53
CA VAL A 525 -17.70 12.35 13.15
C VAL A 525 -17.82 11.28 14.22
N ASP A 526 -16.71 10.74 14.71
CA ASP A 526 -16.72 9.66 15.70
C ASP A 526 -17.34 10.10 17.03
N ARG A 527 -17.22 11.39 17.40
CA ARG A 527 -17.89 12.00 18.56
C ARG A 527 -19.37 12.32 18.32
N GLY A 528 -19.83 12.33 17.08
CA GLY A 528 -21.18 12.77 16.72
C GLY A 528 -21.36 14.29 16.83
N ASP A 529 -20.32 15.08 16.53
CA ASP A 529 -20.40 16.55 16.59
C ASP A 529 -21.41 17.08 15.53
N ASP A 530 -22.36 17.93 15.95
CA ASP A 530 -23.38 18.53 15.05
C ASP A 530 -22.77 19.36 13.91
N LYS A 531 -21.60 19.96 14.17
CA LYS A 531 -20.85 20.76 13.19
C LYS A 531 -19.49 20.13 12.94
N LEU A 532 -19.36 19.52 11.78
CA LEU A 532 -18.10 18.93 11.36
C LEU A 532 -17.08 20.03 11.02
N PRO A 533 -15.79 19.85 11.36
CA PRO A 533 -14.77 20.82 11.00
C PRO A 533 -14.59 20.84 9.48
N PHE A 534 -14.37 22.04 8.94
CA PHE A 534 -14.14 22.28 7.52
C PHE A 534 -15.32 21.97 6.58
N SER A 535 -16.52 21.69 7.11
CA SER A 535 -17.76 21.81 6.33
C SER A 535 -18.06 23.28 6.09
N GLY A 536 -18.12 23.68 4.81
CA GLY A 536 -18.43 25.05 4.38
C GLY A 536 -19.83 25.51 4.74
#